data_AF-A0AA35RRL1-F1
#
_entry.id   AF-A0AA35RRL1-F1
#
_cell.length_a   1.000
_cell.length_b   1.000
_cell.length_c   1.000
_cell.angle_alpha   90.00
_cell.angle_beta   90.00
_cell.angle_gamma   90.00
#
_symmetry.space_group_name_H-M   'P 1'
#
loop_
_entity.id
_entity.type
_entity.pdbx_description
1 polymer ?
#
loop_
_entity_poly.entity_id
_entity_poly.type
_entity_poly.pdbx_seq_one_letter_code
_entity_poly.pdbx_strand_id
1 'polypeptide(L)'
;MEASWTRPARLQTCTPESSASRKVAGTTSRLRTSRLANHRHRSPFMASSASCSSAARRARTSSALPPSPPAAAAAIVVYLRDTRHAYETLRMRTFGRCCLLGCMQEARSQMSATHSPNPPATTKFTWEDLSKLNRPHNAHVAVRGKVYDVSSFIEKHPGGVDQLLLGAGRDVTILFESYHNFNVSKVLEKYYVGELISNELPVYREPNEFSRTVRDRVHRYFKEHNIDPKMCYGMFLRCLVLLLMTNTLWALTICCYQMWVWLSVFCACGWGVCSSLLIMSASHDTSHFAVTHKPWVWKLLGAINDCTTGMSMYVWTHQHVVGHHVHTNVDQVDPDVFTTHEPPDVRRIHKSQKLLSRYYYQHIYLVFLYCFVGMKKRIQDFIAVYQLKNLSIRMNPLTHSQMTIFIVGKFVYITCHLLLPSLYMPLPLVVTFVLLGDFIAWYWLVIITQLTHVSADVIWPEPDKNNYIDMDWAELQVATSQDYATDSHFWNFASGALNNQIAHHLFPGVLQCHYPGVTRVVRETCREFNIEFRHTPSAWEAMKKHVYFLKRLGQGTD
;
A
#
# COMPACT_ATOMS: atom_id res chain seq x y z
N MET A 1 -0.10 -52.84 -23.77
CA MET A 1 0.55 -52.83 -22.44
C MET A 1 -0.01 -51.61 -21.71
N GLU A 2 -1.25 -51.62 -21.23
CA GLU A 2 -1.78 -52.42 -20.10
C GLU A 2 -1.28 -51.91 -18.74
N ALA A 3 -2.09 -51.80 -17.68
CA ALA A 3 -3.49 -52.24 -17.53
C ALA A 3 -4.38 -51.20 -16.80
N SER A 4 -5.69 -51.35 -16.97
CA SER A 4 -6.73 -50.60 -16.25
C SER A 4 -7.03 -51.16 -14.86
N TRP A 5 -7.48 -50.31 -13.93
CA TRP A 5 -8.33 -50.73 -12.81
C TRP A 5 -9.47 -49.73 -12.57
N THR A 6 -10.62 -50.21 -12.09
CA THR A 6 -11.86 -49.42 -12.01
C THR A 6 -12.70 -49.70 -10.77
N ARG A 7 -13.16 -48.62 -10.11
CA ARG A 7 -14.39 -48.55 -9.28
C ARG A 7 -14.41 -49.47 -8.02
N PRO A 8 -15.45 -49.47 -7.14
CA PRO A 8 -16.72 -48.72 -7.16
C PRO A 8 -16.99 -47.84 -5.92
N ALA A 9 -18.17 -47.19 -5.91
CA ALA A 9 -18.70 -46.39 -4.81
C ALA A 9 -19.64 -47.19 -3.89
N ARG A 10 -20.07 -46.57 -2.77
CA ARG A 10 -21.27 -46.97 -2.01
C ARG A 10 -22.13 -45.75 -1.64
N LEU A 11 -23.43 -45.99 -1.50
CA LEU A 11 -24.48 -45.04 -1.13
C LEU A 11 -25.16 -45.51 0.18
N GLN A 12 -25.51 -44.55 1.04
CA GLN A 12 -26.57 -44.60 2.07
C GLN A 12 -26.69 -43.17 2.62
N THR A 13 -27.72 -42.33 2.40
CA THR A 13 -29.21 -42.41 2.38
C THR A 13 -29.88 -42.41 3.76
N CYS A 14 -30.39 -41.22 4.17
CA CYS A 14 -31.62 -41.00 4.96
C CYS A 14 -31.64 -41.50 6.43
N THR A 15 -32.40 -40.93 7.40
CA THR A 15 -33.36 -39.79 7.45
C THR A 15 -33.46 -39.26 8.92
N PRO A 16 -34.16 -38.15 9.24
CA PRO A 16 -34.05 -37.45 10.54
C PRO A 16 -35.22 -37.67 11.52
N GLU A 17 -34.96 -37.43 12.81
CA GLU A 17 -35.92 -37.18 13.90
C GLU A 17 -35.23 -36.33 15.01
N SER A 18 -35.91 -35.75 16.01
CA SER A 18 -37.19 -35.01 16.00
C SER A 18 -37.25 -34.12 17.27
N SER A 19 -38.35 -33.38 17.44
CA SER A 19 -38.53 -32.35 18.49
C SER A 19 -38.61 -32.88 19.93
N ALA A 20 -38.06 -32.11 20.88
CA ALA A 20 -38.57 -32.07 22.26
C ALA A 20 -38.44 -30.66 22.85
N SER A 21 -39.48 -30.20 23.56
CA SER A 21 -39.49 -28.90 24.26
C SER A 21 -39.80 -29.10 25.74
N ARG A 22 -39.35 -28.17 26.61
CA ARG A 22 -40.02 -27.90 27.89
C ARG A 22 -39.76 -26.49 28.40
N LYS A 23 -40.83 -25.87 28.93
CA LYS A 23 -40.84 -24.64 29.73
C LYS A 23 -40.71 -24.97 31.23
N VAL A 24 -40.90 -23.93 32.05
CA VAL A 24 -41.12 -23.90 33.52
C VAL A 24 -39.85 -23.53 34.31
N ALA A 25 -39.88 -22.68 35.35
CA ALA A 25 -40.47 -21.33 35.58
C ALA A 25 -40.26 -20.95 37.07
N GLY A 26 -40.23 -19.65 37.39
CA GLY A 26 -40.16 -19.15 38.78
C GLY A 26 -38.75 -19.17 39.40
N THR A 27 -38.48 -18.46 40.50
CA THR A 27 -39.39 -17.57 41.28
C THR A 27 -38.63 -16.43 41.97
N THR A 28 -39.35 -15.42 42.47
CA THR A 28 -38.86 -14.13 42.98
C THR A 28 -38.60 -14.05 44.49
N SER A 29 -37.50 -13.40 44.90
CA SER A 29 -37.36 -12.51 46.10
C SER A 29 -35.93 -11.92 46.08
N ARG A 30 -35.60 -10.64 46.34
CA ARG A 30 -36.20 -9.43 46.96
C ARG A 30 -36.03 -9.32 48.50
N LEU A 31 -35.58 -8.13 48.96
CA LEU A 31 -35.26 -7.71 50.35
C LEU A 31 -33.86 -8.18 50.85
N ARG A 32 -33.14 -7.49 51.75
CA ARG A 32 -33.41 -6.22 52.48
C ARG A 32 -32.11 -5.43 52.80
N THR A 33 -32.26 -4.24 53.40
CA THR A 33 -31.20 -3.23 53.67
C THR A 33 -30.88 -3.00 55.16
N SER A 34 -29.60 -2.80 55.49
CA SER A 34 -29.06 -2.07 56.67
C SER A 34 -27.57 -1.80 56.40
N ARG A 35 -26.90 -0.64 56.58
CA ARG A 35 -26.98 0.52 57.51
C ARG A 35 -26.63 0.23 58.98
N LEU A 36 -25.40 0.60 59.37
CA LEU A 36 -24.87 1.14 60.66
C LEU A 36 -23.35 0.84 60.70
N ALA A 37 -22.49 1.46 61.52
CA ALA A 37 -22.22 2.89 61.75
C ALA A 37 -20.86 3.03 62.49
N ASN A 38 -20.27 4.23 62.44
CA ASN A 38 -19.02 4.69 63.09
C ASN A 38 -18.50 3.95 64.34
N HIS A 39 -17.17 3.87 64.47
CA HIS A 39 -16.49 4.28 65.70
C HIS A 39 -15.19 5.06 65.39
N ARG A 40 -14.81 5.99 66.28
CA ARG A 40 -13.56 6.77 66.25
C ARG A 40 -12.89 6.70 67.62
N HIS A 41 -11.56 6.49 67.67
CA HIS A 41 -10.63 7.04 68.66
C HIS A 41 -9.25 7.09 67.96
N ARG A 42 -8.65 8.26 67.73
CA ARG A 42 -7.91 9.17 68.63
C ARG A 42 -6.48 8.71 68.96
N SER A 43 -5.55 9.47 68.37
CA SER A 43 -4.10 9.70 68.60
C SER A 43 -3.77 10.10 70.07
N PRO A 44 -2.53 10.50 70.50
CA PRO A 44 -1.51 11.31 69.76
C PRO A 44 0.00 11.05 70.10
N PHE A 45 0.87 11.98 69.64
CA PHE A 45 2.27 12.27 70.02
C PHE A 45 3.39 11.36 69.48
N MET A 46 4.64 11.83 69.24
CA MET A 46 5.21 13.20 69.38
C MET A 46 6.18 13.52 68.22
N ALA A 47 6.66 14.77 68.14
CA ALA A 47 7.64 15.24 67.16
C ALA A 47 8.98 15.64 67.80
N SER A 48 10.05 15.71 67.00
CA SER A 48 11.21 16.57 67.28
C SER A 48 11.95 16.96 66.01
N SER A 49 12.41 18.22 65.96
CA SER A 49 13.25 18.79 64.91
C SER A 49 14.70 18.95 65.37
N ALA A 50 15.66 18.89 64.46
CA ALA A 50 17.03 19.37 64.68
C ALA A 50 17.59 20.01 63.40
N SER A 51 18.56 20.91 63.56
CA SER A 51 19.09 21.78 62.49
C SER A 51 20.63 21.89 62.56
N CYS A 52 21.20 22.78 61.74
CA CYS A 52 22.61 23.21 61.73
C CYS A 52 23.64 22.21 61.14
N SER A 53 24.83 22.63 60.67
CA SER A 53 25.21 23.88 59.98
C SER A 53 26.67 23.78 59.47
N SER A 54 26.95 24.34 58.29
CA SER A 54 28.23 24.95 57.87
C SER A 54 29.58 24.44 58.41
N ALA A 55 30.44 23.97 57.49
CA ALA A 55 31.87 24.31 57.50
C ALA A 55 32.46 24.19 56.08
N ALA A 56 33.37 25.10 55.70
CA ALA A 56 34.09 25.05 54.43
C ALA A 56 35.61 25.15 54.66
N ARG A 57 36.41 24.45 53.85
CA ARG A 57 37.84 24.74 53.65
C ARG A 57 38.24 24.55 52.18
N ARG A 58 39.13 25.41 51.70
CA ARG A 58 39.80 25.33 50.38
C ARG A 58 41.19 24.69 50.54
N ALA A 59 41.69 24.04 49.49
CA ALA A 59 43.10 23.73 49.31
C ALA A 59 43.51 23.74 47.82
N ARG A 60 44.83 23.87 47.57
CA ARG A 60 45.54 23.90 46.28
C ARG A 60 47.02 23.51 46.53
N THR A 61 47.83 23.10 45.55
CA THR A 61 47.54 22.75 44.14
C THR A 61 47.28 21.23 44.01
N SER A 62 47.84 20.34 43.17
CA SER A 62 48.90 20.34 42.13
C SER A 62 48.56 19.37 40.99
N SER A 63 49.27 19.53 39.86
CA SER A 63 49.29 18.68 38.67
C SER A 63 49.88 17.27 38.87
N ALA A 64 49.16 16.23 38.40
CA ALA A 64 49.73 14.98 37.88
C ALA A 64 48.69 14.27 36.97
N LEU A 65 49.13 13.70 35.84
CA LEU A 65 48.28 12.91 34.93
C LEU A 65 48.74 11.44 34.90
N PRO A 66 47.85 10.47 35.19
CA PRO A 66 48.01 9.06 34.87
C PRO A 66 46.88 8.61 33.87
N PRO A 67 46.81 7.36 33.38
CA PRO A 67 47.24 7.08 32.00
C PRO A 67 46.09 6.80 31.01
N SER A 68 46.45 6.71 29.73
CA SER A 68 45.52 6.42 28.62
C SER A 68 44.91 5.01 28.65
N PRO A 69 43.62 4.83 28.28
CA PRO A 69 43.01 3.52 28.07
C PRO A 69 43.50 2.83 26.77
N PRO A 70 43.42 1.50 26.66
CA PRO A 70 44.06 0.75 25.57
C PRO A 70 43.27 0.67 24.25
N ALA A 71 44.00 0.75 23.14
CA ALA A 71 43.86 -0.07 21.92
C ALA A 71 42.46 -0.41 21.36
N ALA A 72 41.51 0.54 21.31
CA ALA A 72 40.26 0.38 20.52
C ALA A 72 40.18 1.30 19.28
N ALA A 73 40.99 2.36 19.20
CA ALA A 73 40.88 3.39 18.16
C ALA A 73 41.64 3.09 16.84
N ALA A 74 42.59 2.14 16.86
CA ALA A 74 43.51 1.92 15.73
C ALA A 74 42.83 1.28 14.49
N ALA A 75 41.80 0.46 14.68
CA ALA A 75 41.14 -0.27 13.59
C ALA A 75 40.33 0.62 12.62
N ILE A 76 39.82 1.76 13.11
CA ILE A 76 38.91 2.63 12.34
C ILE A 76 39.67 3.53 11.36
N VAL A 77 40.92 3.92 11.69
CA VAL A 77 41.74 4.83 10.88
C VAL A 77 42.25 4.17 9.59
N VAL A 78 42.38 2.84 9.56
CA VAL A 78 42.79 2.10 8.36
C VAL A 78 41.64 2.05 7.34
N TYR A 79 40.42 1.71 7.78
CA TYR A 79 39.26 1.53 6.89
C TYR A 79 38.83 2.84 6.20
N LEU A 80 39.01 4.00 6.87
CA LEU A 80 38.70 5.32 6.31
C LEU A 80 39.78 5.87 5.36
N ARG A 81 40.89 5.16 5.14
CA ARG A 81 41.96 5.60 4.22
C ARG A 81 41.80 5.05 2.81
N ASP A 82 41.21 3.86 2.67
CA ASP A 82 41.08 3.14 1.39
C ASP A 82 39.90 3.65 0.55
N THR A 83 38.79 4.03 1.21
CA THR A 83 37.60 4.59 0.55
C THR A 83 37.84 5.92 -0.17
N ARG A 84 38.99 6.56 0.03
CA ARG A 84 39.33 7.83 -0.63
C ARG A 84 39.90 7.64 -2.04
N HIS A 85 40.51 6.51 -2.36
CA HIS A 85 41.09 6.30 -3.70
C HIS A 85 40.02 5.91 -4.74
N ALA A 86 38.99 5.17 -4.33
CA ALA A 86 37.87 4.80 -5.19
C ALA A 86 36.98 5.99 -5.63
N TYR A 87 37.01 7.12 -4.92
CA TYR A 87 36.06 8.23 -5.11
C TYR A 87 36.54 9.32 -6.09
N GLU A 88 37.85 9.40 -6.37
CA GLU A 88 38.39 10.41 -7.30
C GLU A 88 38.50 9.90 -8.75
N THR A 89 38.74 8.61 -8.96
CA THR A 89 38.82 7.98 -10.30
C THR A 89 37.50 8.05 -11.08
N LEU A 90 36.35 8.10 -10.38
CA LEU A 90 35.04 8.22 -11.01
C LEU A 90 34.66 9.67 -11.40
N ARG A 91 35.46 10.67 -11.04
CA ARG A 91 35.10 12.11 -11.16
C ARG A 91 35.74 12.83 -12.35
N MET A 92 36.53 12.13 -13.17
CA MET A 92 37.37 12.73 -14.23
C MET A 92 37.12 12.12 -15.62
N ARG A 93 35.85 12.10 -16.07
CA ARG A 93 35.47 12.00 -17.49
C ARG A 93 34.14 12.73 -17.75
N THR A 94 34.06 13.37 -18.93
CA THR A 94 32.92 14.10 -19.53
C THR A 94 32.34 15.33 -18.80
N PHE A 95 32.50 16.50 -19.46
CA PHE A 95 31.71 17.76 -19.38
C PHE A 95 31.39 18.35 -17.98
N GLY A 96 32.11 19.37 -17.49
CA GLY A 96 32.45 20.62 -18.18
C GLY A 96 31.38 21.70 -17.89
N ARG A 97 31.73 22.72 -17.10
CA ARG A 97 30.82 23.80 -16.69
C ARG A 97 30.45 24.72 -17.87
N CYS A 98 29.27 24.54 -18.50
CA CYS A 98 28.72 25.53 -19.44
C CYS A 98 27.17 25.65 -19.47
N CYS A 99 26.42 24.75 -18.82
CA CYS A 99 24.99 24.60 -19.09
C CYS A 99 24.04 25.71 -18.56
N LEU A 100 24.49 26.63 -17.70
CA LEU A 100 23.60 27.63 -17.09
C LEU A 100 23.25 28.84 -17.99
N LEU A 101 23.99 29.08 -19.07
CA LEU A 101 23.63 30.11 -20.07
C LEU A 101 22.95 29.51 -21.31
N GLY A 102 23.44 28.37 -21.81
CA GLY A 102 22.84 27.68 -22.96
C GLY A 102 21.38 27.27 -22.72
N CYS A 103 21.05 26.77 -21.53
CA CYS A 103 19.70 26.30 -21.21
C CYS A 103 18.65 27.43 -21.22
N MET A 104 19.02 28.69 -20.91
CA MET A 104 18.12 29.83 -21.06
C MET A 104 17.89 30.25 -22.53
N GLN A 105 18.82 29.87 -23.41
CA GLN A 105 18.75 30.15 -24.85
C GLN A 105 17.92 29.08 -25.58
N GLU A 106 18.06 27.80 -25.19
CA GLU A 106 17.17 26.71 -25.62
C GLU A 106 15.74 26.87 -25.09
N ALA A 107 15.56 27.33 -23.85
CA ALA A 107 14.23 27.68 -23.34
C ALA A 107 13.54 28.77 -24.18
N ARG A 108 14.30 29.73 -24.73
CA ARG A 108 13.77 30.75 -25.64
C ARG A 108 13.50 30.25 -27.06
N SER A 109 14.25 29.28 -27.58
CA SER A 109 13.92 28.69 -28.89
C SER A 109 12.70 27.78 -28.82
N GLN A 110 12.52 27.02 -27.74
CA GLN A 110 11.34 26.18 -27.54
C GLN A 110 10.04 26.98 -27.32
N MET A 111 10.13 28.20 -26.76
CA MET A 111 8.97 29.12 -26.68
C MET A 111 8.53 29.69 -28.04
N SER A 112 9.24 29.40 -29.14
CA SER A 112 8.84 29.77 -30.51
C SER A 112 8.10 28.65 -31.26
N ALA A 113 7.85 27.50 -30.64
CA ALA A 113 7.13 26.38 -31.24
C ALA A 113 5.60 26.62 -31.23
N THR A 114 5.14 27.49 -32.14
CA THR A 114 3.71 27.55 -32.53
C THR A 114 3.25 26.18 -33.02
N HIS A 115 1.96 25.84 -32.81
CA HIS A 115 1.38 24.52 -33.14
C HIS A 115 1.94 23.89 -34.42
N SER A 116 2.78 22.86 -34.26
CA SER A 116 2.99 21.89 -35.33
C SER A 116 1.65 21.22 -35.65
N PRO A 117 1.29 21.02 -36.93
CA PRO A 117 0.10 20.26 -37.28
C PRO A 117 0.21 18.84 -36.74
N ASN A 118 -0.93 18.21 -36.41
CA ASN A 118 -0.98 16.81 -35.98
C ASN A 118 -0.15 15.95 -36.94
N PRO A 119 0.75 15.09 -36.44
CA PRO A 119 1.58 14.26 -37.31
C PRO A 119 0.67 13.31 -38.12
N PRO A 120 1.07 12.92 -39.34
CA PRO A 120 0.22 12.14 -40.21
C PRO A 120 -0.14 10.79 -39.58
N ALA A 121 -1.33 10.28 -39.91
CA ALA A 121 -1.95 9.08 -39.35
C ALA A 121 -1.17 7.75 -39.51
N THR A 122 0.03 7.79 -40.09
CA THR A 122 1.00 6.71 -40.29
C THR A 122 2.22 6.79 -39.35
N THR A 123 2.26 7.77 -38.44
CA THR A 123 3.37 7.98 -37.51
C THR A 123 3.48 6.81 -36.53
N LYS A 124 4.72 6.34 -36.31
CA LYS A 124 5.02 5.21 -35.43
C LYS A 124 5.79 5.71 -34.21
N PHE A 125 5.36 5.29 -33.03
CA PHE A 125 5.99 5.62 -31.75
C PHE A 125 6.61 4.36 -31.15
N THR A 126 7.84 4.44 -30.66
CA THR A 126 8.35 3.46 -29.70
C THR A 126 7.80 3.79 -28.29
N TRP A 127 7.85 2.84 -27.34
CA TRP A 127 7.55 3.18 -25.94
C TRP A 127 8.53 4.22 -25.41
N GLU A 128 9.80 4.20 -25.87
CA GLU A 128 10.81 5.19 -25.54
C GLU A 128 10.40 6.59 -26.03
N ASP A 129 9.82 6.72 -27.23
CA ASP A 129 9.31 7.99 -27.75
C ASP A 129 8.07 8.47 -26.99
N LEU A 130 7.11 7.57 -26.76
CA LEU A 130 5.92 7.87 -25.97
C LEU A 130 6.30 8.29 -24.53
N SER A 131 7.36 7.72 -23.94
CA SER A 131 7.82 8.04 -22.58
C SER A 131 8.18 9.52 -22.36
N LYS A 132 8.54 10.24 -23.44
CA LYS A 132 8.93 11.66 -23.46
C LYS A 132 7.71 12.60 -23.46
N LEU A 133 6.52 12.07 -23.76
CA LEU A 133 5.27 12.81 -23.99
C LEU A 133 4.37 12.78 -22.75
N ASN A 134 4.93 13.21 -21.61
CA ASN A 134 4.34 13.04 -20.28
C ASN A 134 4.16 14.34 -19.46
N ARG A 135 4.13 15.52 -20.11
CA ARG A 135 3.87 16.82 -19.47
C ARG A 135 2.49 17.36 -19.86
N PRO A 136 1.88 18.27 -19.09
CA PRO A 136 0.55 18.81 -19.40
C PRO A 136 0.40 19.48 -20.78
N HIS A 137 1.49 19.93 -21.40
CA HIS A 137 1.50 20.55 -22.73
C HIS A 137 1.85 19.59 -23.87
N ASN A 138 2.19 18.33 -23.58
CA ASN A 138 2.52 17.30 -24.58
C ASN A 138 2.04 15.89 -24.19
N ALA A 139 1.02 15.77 -23.35
CA ALA A 139 0.57 14.50 -22.80
C ALA A 139 -0.03 13.63 -23.91
N HIS A 140 0.67 12.54 -24.23
CA HIS A 140 0.16 11.50 -25.11
C HIS A 140 -0.15 10.23 -24.31
N VAL A 141 -1.08 9.40 -24.78
CA VAL A 141 -1.37 8.08 -24.20
C VAL A 141 -1.52 7.05 -25.30
N ALA A 142 -1.22 5.77 -25.03
CA ALA A 142 -1.57 4.69 -25.94
C ALA A 142 -2.72 3.82 -25.40
N VAL A 143 -3.66 3.45 -26.27
CA VAL A 143 -4.78 2.54 -25.97
C VAL A 143 -4.96 1.60 -27.17
N ARG A 144 -4.84 0.29 -26.93
CA ARG A 144 -4.88 -0.80 -27.93
C ARG A 144 -3.97 -0.54 -29.12
N GLY A 145 -2.70 -0.25 -28.82
CA GLY A 145 -1.67 0.04 -29.82
C GLY A 145 -1.78 1.41 -30.50
N LYS A 146 -2.83 2.21 -30.27
CA LYS A 146 -3.00 3.52 -30.91
C LYS A 146 -2.58 4.65 -29.97
N VAL A 147 -1.86 5.65 -30.48
CA VAL A 147 -1.36 6.80 -29.74
C VAL A 147 -2.27 8.02 -29.95
N TYR A 148 -2.55 8.73 -28.87
CA TYR A 148 -3.46 9.88 -28.82
C TYR A 148 -2.80 11.08 -28.13
N ASP A 149 -2.77 12.26 -28.77
CA ASP A 149 -2.40 13.52 -28.11
C ASP A 149 -3.60 14.06 -27.33
N VAL A 150 -3.55 13.91 -26.01
CA VAL A 150 -4.60 14.34 -25.10
C VAL A 150 -4.29 15.68 -24.42
N SER A 151 -3.24 16.40 -24.85
CA SER A 151 -2.82 17.70 -24.29
C SER A 151 -3.94 18.74 -24.27
N SER A 152 -4.74 18.82 -25.35
CA SER A 152 -5.88 19.74 -25.44
C SER A 152 -7.17 19.22 -24.78
N PHE A 153 -7.13 18.02 -24.20
CA PHE A 153 -8.24 17.35 -23.51
C PHE A 153 -8.06 17.28 -21.98
N ILE A 154 -6.86 17.41 -21.43
CA ILE A 154 -6.56 17.13 -20.00
C ILE A 154 -7.52 17.86 -19.04
N GLU A 155 -7.75 19.16 -19.25
CA GLU A 155 -8.63 19.97 -18.39
C GLU A 155 -10.13 19.63 -18.53
N LYS A 156 -10.50 18.91 -19.59
CA LYS A 156 -11.87 18.49 -19.92
C LYS A 156 -12.14 17.03 -19.52
N HIS A 157 -11.11 16.29 -19.11
CA HIS A 157 -11.23 14.89 -18.73
C HIS A 157 -12.11 14.74 -17.47
N PRO A 158 -13.24 14.00 -17.51
CA PRO A 158 -14.12 13.86 -16.35
C PRO A 158 -13.46 13.18 -15.15
N GLY A 159 -12.50 12.28 -15.41
CA GLY A 159 -11.67 11.67 -14.37
C GLY A 159 -10.58 12.60 -13.81
N GLY A 160 -10.48 13.85 -14.24
CA GLY A 160 -9.53 14.84 -13.70
C GLY A 160 -8.14 14.85 -14.33
N VAL A 161 -7.43 15.95 -14.07
CA VAL A 161 -6.11 16.28 -14.63
C VAL A 161 -5.02 15.35 -14.09
N ASP A 162 -4.94 15.18 -12.76
CA ASP A 162 -3.89 14.39 -12.11
C ASP A 162 -3.94 12.90 -12.56
N GLN A 163 -5.14 12.40 -12.86
CA GLN A 163 -5.43 11.02 -13.28
C GLN A 163 -5.00 10.74 -14.74
N LEU A 164 -5.21 11.70 -15.64
CA LEU A 164 -4.73 11.57 -17.02
C LEU A 164 -3.21 11.75 -17.08
N LEU A 165 -2.64 12.65 -16.26
CA LEU A 165 -1.19 12.81 -16.14
C LEU A 165 -0.46 11.59 -15.54
N LEU A 166 -1.12 10.81 -14.68
CA LEU A 166 -0.62 9.50 -14.23
C LEU A 166 -0.40 8.54 -15.42
N GLY A 167 -1.37 8.52 -16.33
CA GLY A 167 -1.34 7.74 -17.57
C GLY A 167 -0.54 8.35 -18.72
N ALA A 168 -0.05 9.58 -18.62
CA ALA A 168 0.65 10.24 -19.71
C ALA A 168 2.00 9.57 -20.05
N GLY A 169 2.32 9.53 -21.33
CA GLY A 169 3.54 8.94 -21.88
C GLY A 169 3.71 7.44 -21.61
N ARG A 170 2.64 6.64 -21.63
CA ARG A 170 2.68 5.15 -21.56
C ARG A 170 1.48 4.54 -22.29
N ASP A 171 1.49 3.23 -22.50
CA ASP A 171 0.25 2.50 -22.77
C ASP A 171 -0.59 2.42 -21.50
N VAL A 172 -1.88 2.71 -21.65
CA VAL A 172 -2.87 2.75 -20.57
C VAL A 172 -4.06 1.86 -20.86
N THR A 173 -3.99 0.93 -21.82
CA THR A 173 -5.13 0.10 -22.27
C THR A 173 -5.90 -0.53 -21.12
N ILE A 174 -5.20 -1.20 -20.21
CA ILE A 174 -5.81 -1.82 -19.03
C ILE A 174 -6.40 -0.77 -18.06
N LEU A 175 -5.65 0.28 -17.73
CA LEU A 175 -6.15 1.37 -16.88
C LEU A 175 -7.42 2.02 -17.46
N PHE A 176 -7.44 2.22 -18.78
CA PHE A 176 -8.54 2.77 -19.52
C PHE A 176 -9.77 1.87 -19.39
N GLU A 177 -9.62 0.56 -19.61
CA GLU A 177 -10.71 -0.43 -19.56
C GLU A 177 -11.19 -0.82 -18.16
N SER A 178 -10.40 -0.55 -17.12
CA SER A 178 -10.78 -0.70 -15.72
C SER A 178 -11.56 0.50 -15.16
N TYR A 179 -11.47 1.66 -15.82
CA TYR A 179 -12.18 2.89 -15.41
C TYR A 179 -13.28 3.37 -16.39
N HIS A 180 -13.26 2.97 -17.66
CA HIS A 180 -14.28 3.33 -18.65
C HIS A 180 -15.22 2.16 -18.97
N ASN A 181 -16.50 2.29 -18.62
CA ASN A 181 -17.56 1.32 -18.93
C ASN A 181 -18.60 1.85 -19.94
N PHE A 182 -18.19 2.82 -20.78
CA PHE A 182 -19.02 3.47 -21.79
C PHE A 182 -18.23 3.69 -23.09
N ASN A 183 -18.91 3.76 -24.23
CA ASN A 183 -18.26 3.94 -25.54
C ASN A 183 -17.65 5.35 -25.68
N VAL A 184 -16.33 5.37 -25.90
CA VAL A 184 -15.49 6.58 -25.96
C VAL A 184 -14.72 6.73 -27.28
N SER A 185 -14.93 5.85 -28.26
CA SER A 185 -14.18 5.86 -29.53
C SER A 185 -14.27 7.21 -30.26
N LYS A 186 -15.48 7.79 -30.34
CA LYS A 186 -15.73 9.12 -30.92
C LYS A 186 -15.06 10.30 -30.20
N VAL A 187 -14.50 10.07 -29.00
CA VAL A 187 -13.65 11.04 -28.30
C VAL A 187 -12.20 10.79 -28.68
N LEU A 188 -11.73 9.54 -28.55
CA LEU A 188 -10.38 9.12 -28.92
C LEU A 188 -10.01 9.45 -30.38
N GLU A 189 -10.91 9.21 -31.33
CA GLU A 189 -10.76 9.50 -32.76
C GLU A 189 -10.29 10.94 -33.06
N LYS A 190 -10.65 11.91 -32.22
CA LYS A 190 -10.28 13.33 -32.38
C LYS A 190 -8.85 13.65 -31.98
N TYR A 191 -8.23 12.75 -31.22
CA TYR A 191 -6.92 12.90 -30.61
C TYR A 191 -5.88 11.94 -31.17
N TYR A 192 -6.27 11.04 -32.08
CA TYR A 192 -5.38 10.05 -32.69
C TYR A 192 -4.25 10.70 -33.50
N VAL A 193 -3.02 10.24 -33.27
CA VAL A 193 -1.79 10.77 -33.90
C VAL A 193 -0.84 9.69 -34.43
N GLY A 194 -1.10 8.39 -34.20
CA GLY A 194 -0.29 7.30 -34.76
C GLY A 194 -0.42 5.97 -34.02
N GLU A 195 0.50 5.06 -34.31
CA GLU A 195 0.53 3.68 -33.77
C GLU A 195 1.79 3.45 -32.90
N LEU A 196 1.64 2.74 -31.79
CA LEU A 196 2.69 2.28 -30.89
C LEU A 196 3.26 0.94 -31.43
N ILE A 197 4.58 0.83 -31.52
CA ILE A 197 5.26 -0.33 -32.11
C ILE A 197 6.20 -1.08 -31.16
N SER A 198 6.30 -0.68 -29.89
CA SER A 198 7.01 -1.40 -28.83
C SER A 198 6.37 -1.13 -27.46
N ASN A 199 6.55 -2.06 -26.51
CA ASN A 199 5.89 -2.02 -25.19
C ASN A 199 6.92 -1.93 -24.05
N GLU A 200 6.76 -0.96 -23.14
CA GLU A 200 7.60 -0.80 -21.93
C GLU A 200 7.39 -1.93 -20.91
N LEU A 201 6.15 -2.41 -20.81
CA LEU A 201 5.66 -3.36 -19.82
C LEU A 201 4.75 -4.41 -20.51
N PRO A 202 4.40 -5.52 -19.85
CA PRO A 202 3.59 -6.58 -20.46
C PRO A 202 2.20 -6.16 -20.93
N VAL A 203 1.83 -6.64 -22.11
CA VAL A 203 0.49 -6.55 -22.70
C VAL A 203 -0.23 -7.90 -22.61
N TYR A 204 -1.57 -7.85 -22.61
CA TYR A 204 -2.45 -9.00 -22.33
C TYR A 204 -3.25 -9.40 -23.55
N ARG A 205 -3.86 -10.60 -23.52
CA ARG A 205 -4.84 -11.00 -24.52
C ARG A 205 -6.06 -10.06 -24.48
N GLU A 206 -6.56 -9.69 -25.65
CA GLU A 206 -7.79 -8.87 -25.80
C GLU A 206 -8.99 -9.49 -25.02
N PRO A 207 -9.89 -8.66 -24.45
CA PRO A 207 -10.96 -9.13 -23.58
C PRO A 207 -11.81 -10.26 -24.17
N ASN A 208 -12.05 -11.30 -23.39
CA ASN A 208 -12.82 -12.48 -23.74
C ASN A 208 -14.29 -12.38 -23.26
N GLU A 209 -15.04 -13.48 -23.36
CA GLU A 209 -16.46 -13.52 -22.98
C GLU A 209 -16.69 -13.44 -21.47
N PHE A 210 -15.84 -14.07 -20.64
CA PHE A 210 -15.88 -13.89 -19.18
C PHE A 210 -15.64 -12.43 -18.80
N SER A 211 -14.60 -11.82 -19.39
CA SER A 211 -14.17 -10.44 -19.17
C SER A 211 -15.24 -9.40 -19.51
N ARG A 212 -16.03 -9.65 -20.57
CA ARG A 212 -17.25 -8.89 -20.89
C ARG A 212 -18.37 -9.18 -19.89
N THR A 213 -18.68 -10.45 -19.66
CA THR A 213 -19.85 -10.88 -18.89
C THR A 213 -19.78 -10.47 -17.42
N VAL A 214 -18.60 -10.56 -16.78
CA VAL A 214 -18.42 -10.13 -15.38
C VAL A 214 -18.57 -8.61 -15.25
N ARG A 215 -18.03 -7.84 -16.20
CA ARG A 215 -18.15 -6.38 -16.26
C ARG A 215 -19.62 -5.94 -16.44
N ASP A 216 -20.34 -6.57 -17.36
CA ASP A 216 -21.75 -6.29 -17.62
C ASP A 216 -22.65 -6.66 -16.44
N ARG A 217 -22.39 -7.79 -15.78
CA ARG A 217 -23.14 -8.22 -14.59
C ARG A 217 -22.93 -7.31 -13.39
N VAL A 218 -21.70 -6.84 -13.16
CA VAL A 218 -21.40 -5.89 -12.06
C VAL A 218 -21.98 -4.51 -12.37
N HIS A 219 -21.92 -4.03 -13.62
CA HIS A 219 -22.62 -2.80 -14.01
C HIS A 219 -24.15 -2.92 -13.82
N ARG A 220 -24.73 -4.06 -14.22
CA ARG A 220 -26.15 -4.36 -14.03
C ARG A 220 -26.54 -4.40 -12.55
N TYR A 221 -25.76 -5.04 -11.69
CA TYR A 221 -25.96 -5.08 -10.24
C TYR A 221 -26.09 -3.68 -9.64
N PHE A 222 -25.17 -2.76 -9.93
CA PHE A 222 -25.24 -1.37 -9.45
C PHE A 222 -26.48 -0.64 -9.97
N LYS A 223 -26.82 -0.83 -11.25
CA LYS A 223 -27.98 -0.20 -11.90
C LYS A 223 -29.32 -0.68 -11.34
N GLU A 224 -29.49 -1.99 -11.15
CA GLU A 224 -30.76 -2.59 -10.68
C GLU A 224 -31.03 -2.28 -9.20
N HIS A 225 -29.99 -2.18 -8.38
CA HIS A 225 -30.11 -1.79 -6.97
C HIS A 225 -30.13 -0.26 -6.76
N ASN A 226 -29.97 0.55 -7.83
CA ASN A 226 -29.84 2.00 -7.78
C ASN A 226 -28.71 2.48 -6.82
N ILE A 227 -27.56 1.81 -6.88
CA ILE A 227 -26.38 2.09 -6.05
C ILE A 227 -25.32 2.79 -6.90
N ASP A 228 -24.82 3.94 -6.42
CA ASP A 228 -23.63 4.58 -6.98
C ASP A 228 -22.36 3.86 -6.48
N PRO A 229 -21.54 3.25 -7.37
CA PRO A 229 -20.36 2.49 -6.99
C PRO A 229 -19.28 3.33 -6.29
N LYS A 230 -19.32 4.67 -6.39
CA LYS A 230 -18.35 5.58 -5.76
C LYS A 230 -18.86 6.28 -4.49
N MET A 231 -20.05 5.95 -4.01
CA MET A 231 -20.67 6.62 -2.86
C MET A 231 -21.08 5.64 -1.77
N CYS A 232 -20.67 5.93 -0.53
CA CYS A 232 -21.07 5.19 0.67
C CYS A 232 -20.90 6.07 1.91
N TYR A 233 -21.99 6.58 2.50
CA TYR A 233 -21.91 7.52 3.63
C TYR A 233 -21.18 6.94 4.86
N GLY A 234 -21.26 5.62 5.06
CA GLY A 234 -20.52 4.90 6.11
C GLY A 234 -19.00 5.01 5.97
N MET A 235 -18.46 5.17 4.75
CA MET A 235 -17.02 5.37 4.53
C MET A 235 -16.55 6.72 5.08
N PHE A 236 -17.33 7.79 4.89
CA PHE A 236 -17.00 9.12 5.42
C PHE A 236 -17.07 9.15 6.95
N LEU A 237 -18.09 8.52 7.54
CA LEU A 237 -18.19 8.36 8.99
C LEU A 237 -17.02 7.53 9.55
N ARG A 238 -16.67 6.41 8.91
CA ARG A 238 -15.51 5.58 9.28
C ARG A 238 -14.20 6.38 9.20
N CYS A 239 -14.00 7.15 8.14
CA CYS A 239 -12.82 7.99 7.97
C CYS A 239 -12.71 9.05 9.08
N LEU A 240 -13.80 9.76 9.36
CA LEU A 240 -13.85 10.75 10.45
C LEU A 240 -13.59 10.12 11.82
N VAL A 241 -14.23 9.00 12.14
CA VAL A 241 -14.03 8.28 13.40
C VAL A 241 -12.58 7.80 13.54
N LEU A 242 -11.99 7.21 12.50
CA LEU A 242 -10.59 6.77 12.54
C LEU A 242 -9.63 7.95 12.67
N LEU A 243 -9.83 9.06 11.96
CA LEU A 243 -9.03 10.28 12.12
C LEU A 243 -9.10 10.83 13.56
N LEU A 244 -10.29 10.89 14.16
CA LEU A 244 -10.47 11.33 15.54
C LEU A 244 -9.83 10.37 16.54
N MET A 245 -9.99 9.04 16.35
CA MET A 245 -9.37 8.02 17.19
C MET A 245 -7.85 8.07 17.11
N THR A 246 -7.27 8.13 15.92
CA THR A 246 -5.82 8.26 15.68
C THR A 246 -5.26 9.49 16.41
N ASN A 247 -5.85 10.68 16.24
CA ASN A 247 -5.39 11.89 16.94
C ASN A 247 -5.56 11.80 18.47
N THR A 248 -6.68 11.23 18.94
CA THR A 248 -6.95 11.08 20.38
C THR A 248 -5.98 10.10 21.05
N LEU A 249 -5.70 8.96 20.41
CA LEU A 249 -4.78 7.95 20.92
C LEU A 249 -3.33 8.46 20.90
N TRP A 250 -2.93 9.25 19.91
CA TRP A 250 -1.63 9.91 19.90
C TRP A 250 -1.52 10.95 21.03
N ALA A 251 -2.54 11.80 21.22
CA ALA A 251 -2.59 12.75 22.33
C ALA A 251 -2.52 12.05 23.71
N LEU A 252 -3.29 10.98 23.92
CA LEU A 252 -3.24 10.19 25.16
C LEU A 252 -1.88 9.55 25.39
N THR A 253 -1.21 9.06 24.34
CA THR A 253 0.17 8.54 24.43
C THR A 253 1.11 9.58 25.05
N ILE A 254 1.02 10.83 24.60
CA ILE A 254 1.83 11.97 25.08
C ILE A 254 1.39 12.40 26.50
N CYS A 255 0.09 12.52 26.77
CA CYS A 255 -0.40 12.98 28.07
C CYS A 255 -0.17 11.98 29.21
N CYS A 256 -0.13 10.68 28.93
CA CYS A 256 -0.09 9.64 29.97
C CYS A 256 1.32 9.12 30.30
N TYR A 257 2.37 9.39 29.51
CA TYR A 257 3.61 8.60 29.56
C TYR A 257 4.33 8.62 30.93
N GLN A 258 4.29 9.75 31.64
CA GLN A 258 4.97 9.93 32.93
C GLN A 258 4.29 9.16 34.07
N MET A 259 2.96 9.04 34.03
CA MET A 259 2.13 8.56 35.14
C MET A 259 1.55 7.16 34.89
N TRP A 260 1.30 6.80 33.63
CA TRP A 260 0.65 5.57 33.20
C TRP A 260 1.34 5.03 31.93
N VAL A 261 2.64 4.71 31.99
CA VAL A 261 3.43 4.29 30.81
C VAL A 261 2.79 3.13 30.02
N TRP A 262 2.16 2.16 30.70
CA TRP A 262 1.44 1.05 30.05
C TRP A 262 0.17 1.48 29.31
N LEU A 263 -0.49 2.55 29.76
CA LEU A 263 -1.60 3.16 29.01
C LEU A 263 -1.06 3.86 27.74
N SER A 264 0.07 4.55 27.82
CA SER A 264 0.73 5.11 26.62
C SER A 264 1.19 4.03 25.64
N VAL A 265 1.72 2.90 26.10
CA VAL A 265 2.03 1.73 25.25
C VAL A 265 0.76 1.22 24.55
N PHE A 266 -0.33 1.04 25.29
CA PHE A 266 -1.62 0.62 24.72
C PHE A 266 -2.17 1.64 23.70
N CYS A 267 -2.12 2.94 24.01
CA CYS A 267 -2.56 4.00 23.11
C CYS A 267 -1.68 4.10 21.85
N ALA A 268 -0.37 3.90 21.94
CA ALA A 268 0.53 3.88 20.77
C ALA A 268 0.24 2.69 19.85
N CYS A 269 0.02 1.49 20.40
CA CYS A 269 -0.43 0.33 19.62
C CYS A 269 -1.80 0.57 18.99
N GLY A 270 -2.75 1.18 19.71
CA GLY A 270 -4.07 1.54 19.20
C GLY A 270 -4.02 2.59 18.08
N TRP A 271 -3.15 3.60 18.20
CA TRP A 271 -2.86 4.57 17.16
C TRP A 271 -2.32 3.89 15.89
N GLY A 272 -1.45 2.88 16.04
CA GLY A 272 -0.98 2.03 14.95
C GLY A 272 -2.12 1.30 14.22
N VAL A 273 -2.98 0.60 14.96
CA VAL A 273 -4.15 -0.10 14.37
C VAL A 273 -5.09 0.88 13.67
N CYS A 274 -5.42 2.02 14.29
CA CYS A 274 -6.31 3.03 13.69
C CYS A 274 -5.70 3.65 12.42
N SER A 275 -4.39 3.89 12.41
CA SER A 275 -3.67 4.40 11.23
C SER A 275 -3.68 3.38 10.07
N SER A 276 -3.48 2.09 10.37
CA SER A 276 -3.58 1.02 9.38
C SER A 276 -5.00 0.91 8.78
N LEU A 277 -6.02 0.95 9.63
CA LEU A 277 -7.43 0.95 9.21
C LEU A 277 -7.83 2.19 8.41
N LEU A 278 -7.15 3.33 8.61
CA LEU A 278 -7.35 4.56 7.82
C LEU A 278 -6.73 4.41 6.43
N ILE A 279 -5.51 3.87 6.35
CA ILE A 279 -4.80 3.58 5.09
C ILE A 279 -5.61 2.61 4.24
N MET A 280 -5.97 1.44 4.77
CA MET A 280 -6.72 0.39 4.05
C MET A 280 -8.15 0.80 3.67
N SER A 281 -8.66 1.89 4.26
CA SER A 281 -9.98 2.43 3.90
C SER A 281 -9.90 3.67 3.03
N ALA A 282 -9.83 4.85 3.64
CA ALA A 282 -10.07 6.10 2.92
C ALA A 282 -8.91 6.44 1.97
N SER A 283 -7.65 6.16 2.35
CA SER A 283 -6.50 6.39 1.48
C SER A 283 -6.48 5.41 0.30
N HIS A 284 -6.70 4.13 0.56
CA HIS A 284 -6.71 3.08 -0.45
C HIS A 284 -7.71 3.37 -1.58
N ASP A 285 -8.99 3.53 -1.25
CA ASP A 285 -10.05 3.79 -2.24
C ASP A 285 -9.87 5.16 -2.93
N THR A 286 -9.19 6.10 -2.27
CA THR A 286 -8.78 7.36 -2.88
C THR A 286 -7.74 7.17 -3.97
N SER A 287 -6.78 6.24 -3.79
CA SER A 287 -5.75 5.96 -4.79
C SER A 287 -6.36 5.40 -6.10
N HIS A 288 -7.45 4.63 -5.99
CA HIS A 288 -8.22 4.12 -7.13
C HIS A 288 -9.32 5.09 -7.63
N PHE A 289 -9.34 6.32 -7.11
CA PHE A 289 -10.31 7.34 -7.49
C PHE A 289 -11.78 6.90 -7.27
N ALA A 290 -12.02 5.99 -6.32
CA ALA A 290 -13.32 5.38 -6.05
C ALA A 290 -14.18 6.20 -5.07
N VAL A 291 -13.65 7.27 -4.47
CA VAL A 291 -14.34 8.07 -3.44
C VAL A 291 -15.01 9.31 -4.05
N THR A 292 -16.30 9.22 -4.36
CA THR A 292 -17.07 10.23 -5.13
C THR A 292 -16.61 10.40 -6.59
N HIS A 293 -17.36 11.18 -7.37
CA HIS A 293 -17.04 11.59 -8.74
C HIS A 293 -16.30 12.94 -8.84
N LYS A 294 -15.68 13.43 -7.75
CA LYS A 294 -15.08 14.78 -7.69
C LYS A 294 -13.55 14.71 -7.46
N PRO A 295 -12.70 15.00 -8.47
CA PRO A 295 -11.24 14.84 -8.34
C PRO A 295 -10.57 15.60 -7.18
N TRP A 296 -11.14 16.73 -6.74
CA TRP A 296 -10.63 17.46 -5.58
C TRP A 296 -10.79 16.69 -4.26
N VAL A 297 -11.79 15.80 -4.15
CA VAL A 297 -11.99 14.95 -2.96
C VAL A 297 -10.86 13.93 -2.86
N TRP A 298 -10.48 13.29 -3.96
CA TRP A 298 -9.33 12.38 -4.01
C TRP A 298 -8.04 13.12 -3.66
N LYS A 299 -7.85 14.34 -4.19
CA LYS A 299 -6.68 15.19 -3.90
C LYS A 299 -6.60 15.59 -2.42
N LEU A 300 -7.73 15.89 -1.79
CA LEU A 300 -7.81 16.21 -0.35
C LEU A 300 -7.53 14.97 0.51
N LEU A 301 -8.15 13.83 0.23
CA LEU A 301 -7.92 12.59 0.98
C LEU A 301 -6.49 12.06 0.80
N GLY A 302 -5.89 12.25 -0.38
CA GLY A 302 -4.47 12.01 -0.63
C GLY A 302 -3.56 12.93 0.20
N ALA A 303 -3.85 14.23 0.26
CA ALA A 303 -3.10 15.14 1.12
C ALA A 303 -3.23 14.80 2.61
N ILE A 304 -4.39 14.32 3.06
CA ILE A 304 -4.62 13.83 4.43
C ILE A 304 -3.79 12.55 4.69
N ASN A 305 -3.73 11.62 3.74
CA ASN A 305 -2.85 10.46 3.81
C ASN A 305 -1.38 10.87 4.00
N ASP A 306 -0.87 11.77 3.18
CA ASP A 306 0.54 12.18 3.22
C ASP A 306 0.89 12.88 4.55
N CYS A 307 -0.02 13.71 5.08
CA CYS A 307 0.13 14.35 6.40
C CYS A 307 0.08 13.37 7.57
N THR A 308 -0.75 12.33 7.51
CA THR A 308 -0.98 11.41 8.64
C THR A 308 -0.01 10.23 8.66
N THR A 309 0.39 9.73 7.50
CA THR A 309 1.23 8.52 7.37
C THR A 309 2.70 8.82 7.06
N GLY A 310 2.97 10.00 6.51
CA GLY A 310 4.26 10.39 5.94
C GLY A 310 4.63 9.68 4.64
N MET A 311 3.77 8.80 4.09
CA MET A 311 3.95 8.14 2.79
C MET A 311 3.30 8.97 1.68
N SER A 312 3.94 9.05 0.51
CA SER A 312 3.40 9.81 -0.61
C SER A 312 2.30 9.06 -1.38
N MET A 313 1.10 9.62 -1.41
CA MET A 313 0.00 9.15 -2.26
C MET A 313 0.38 9.17 -3.75
N TYR A 314 1.22 10.11 -4.19
CA TYR A 314 1.66 10.19 -5.59
C TYR A 314 2.59 9.03 -5.99
N VAL A 315 3.52 8.66 -5.11
CA VAL A 315 4.41 7.50 -5.29
C VAL A 315 3.62 6.19 -5.16
N TRP A 316 2.71 6.12 -4.18
CA TRP A 316 1.81 4.98 -3.99
C TRP A 316 0.91 4.74 -5.20
N THR A 317 0.28 5.78 -5.76
CA THR A 317 -0.61 5.63 -6.92
C THR A 317 0.14 5.13 -8.16
N HIS A 318 1.38 5.58 -8.37
CA HIS A 318 2.25 5.02 -9.42
C HIS A 318 2.65 3.56 -9.16
N GLN A 319 2.85 3.18 -7.90
CA GLN A 319 3.19 1.80 -7.54
C GLN A 319 1.97 0.88 -7.75
N HIS A 320 0.88 1.22 -7.08
CA HIS A 320 -0.26 0.34 -6.87
C HIS A 320 -1.21 0.35 -8.07
N VAL A 321 -1.62 1.53 -8.55
CA VAL A 321 -2.59 1.63 -9.65
C VAL A 321 -1.95 1.33 -11.01
N VAL A 322 -0.79 1.95 -11.30
CA VAL A 322 -0.12 1.80 -12.62
C VAL A 322 0.72 0.52 -12.71
N GLY A 323 1.27 0.05 -11.59
CA GLY A 323 2.01 -1.21 -11.53
C GLY A 323 1.14 -2.39 -11.12
N HIS A 324 0.86 -2.52 -9.83
CA HIS A 324 0.27 -3.72 -9.23
C HIS A 324 -1.09 -4.11 -9.83
N HIS A 325 -2.01 -3.15 -10.02
CA HIS A 325 -3.33 -3.44 -10.60
C HIS A 325 -3.27 -3.78 -12.10
N VAL A 326 -2.31 -3.25 -12.85
CA VAL A 326 -2.15 -3.63 -14.26
C VAL A 326 -1.50 -5.01 -14.36
N HIS A 327 -0.47 -5.25 -13.55
CA HIS A 327 0.49 -6.35 -13.71
C HIS A 327 0.57 -7.29 -12.49
N THR A 328 -0.57 -7.62 -11.87
CA THR A 328 -0.64 -8.36 -10.60
C THR A 328 0.14 -9.69 -10.63
N ASN A 329 1.02 -9.90 -9.66
CA ASN A 329 1.94 -11.04 -9.54
C ASN A 329 2.81 -11.35 -10.78
N VAL A 330 2.92 -10.43 -11.75
CA VAL A 330 3.88 -10.56 -12.85
C VAL A 330 5.28 -10.30 -12.30
N ASP A 331 6.14 -11.31 -12.29
CA ASP A 331 7.48 -11.21 -11.71
C ASP A 331 8.33 -10.12 -12.40
N GLN A 332 9.19 -9.46 -11.61
CA GLN A 332 9.97 -8.26 -11.95
C GLN A 332 9.15 -7.02 -12.38
N VAL A 333 7.85 -7.15 -12.59
CA VAL A 333 6.97 -6.05 -13.06
C VAL A 333 6.08 -5.52 -11.95
N ASP A 334 5.42 -6.38 -11.17
CA ASP A 334 4.57 -5.97 -10.06
C ASP A 334 5.39 -5.29 -8.95
N PRO A 335 5.23 -3.98 -8.69
CA PRO A 335 6.04 -3.25 -7.72
C PRO A 335 5.56 -3.42 -6.26
N ASP A 336 4.41 -4.05 -5.98
CA ASP A 336 3.93 -4.30 -4.62
C ASP A 336 4.51 -5.60 -4.05
N VAL A 337 4.64 -6.65 -4.87
CA VAL A 337 5.35 -7.88 -4.50
C VAL A 337 6.86 -7.89 -4.86
N PHE A 338 7.28 -7.15 -5.91
CA PHE A 338 8.63 -7.04 -6.49
C PHE A 338 9.78 -7.60 -5.66
N THR A 339 10.46 -8.64 -6.15
CA THR A 339 11.69 -9.21 -5.59
C THR A 339 12.85 -9.08 -6.56
N THR A 340 14.10 -8.93 -6.10
CA THR A 340 15.28 -9.00 -6.98
C THR A 340 15.78 -10.43 -7.18
N HIS A 341 16.16 -10.79 -8.42
CA HIS A 341 16.81 -12.07 -8.73
C HIS A 341 18.31 -12.08 -8.45
N GLU A 342 19.05 -11.07 -8.91
CA GLU A 342 20.48 -10.92 -8.64
C GLU A 342 20.79 -9.44 -8.28
N PRO A 343 21.28 -9.14 -7.06
CA PRO A 343 21.41 -10.08 -5.93
C PRO A 343 20.04 -10.59 -5.46
N PRO A 344 19.92 -11.84 -4.98
CA PRO A 344 18.64 -12.40 -4.54
C PRO A 344 18.09 -11.62 -3.34
N ASP A 345 16.78 -11.35 -3.37
CA ASP A 345 16.01 -10.63 -2.34
C ASP A 345 16.17 -11.24 -0.93
N VAL A 346 15.71 -10.54 0.10
CA VAL A 346 15.63 -11.08 1.47
C VAL A 346 14.45 -12.04 1.66
N ARG A 347 13.55 -12.14 0.67
CA ARG A 347 12.34 -12.97 0.65
C ARG A 347 12.35 -13.92 -0.56
N ARG A 348 11.91 -15.18 -0.38
CA ARG A 348 11.43 -16.05 -1.46
C ARG A 348 9.90 -16.13 -1.34
N ILE A 349 9.16 -15.54 -2.28
CA ILE A 349 7.69 -15.47 -2.28
C ILE A 349 7.04 -16.22 -3.46
N HIS A 350 7.80 -16.54 -4.51
CA HIS A 350 7.36 -17.39 -5.62
C HIS A 350 8.44 -18.42 -6.02
N LYS A 351 8.06 -19.36 -6.91
CA LYS A 351 8.88 -20.56 -7.19
C LYS A 351 10.11 -20.30 -8.05
N SER A 352 10.03 -19.43 -9.07
CA SER A 352 11.16 -19.12 -9.97
C SER A 352 12.32 -18.39 -9.29
N GLN A 353 12.12 -17.80 -8.10
CA GLN A 353 13.22 -17.30 -7.28
C GLN A 353 14.14 -18.41 -6.78
N LYS A 354 15.45 -18.22 -7.02
CA LYS A 354 16.59 -19.02 -6.53
C LYS A 354 16.47 -19.39 -5.04
N LEU A 355 16.54 -20.67 -4.71
CA LEU A 355 16.56 -21.15 -3.32
C LEU A 355 17.93 -20.89 -2.66
N LEU A 356 17.94 -20.35 -1.44
CA LEU A 356 19.12 -20.09 -0.60
C LEU A 356 18.84 -20.50 0.85
N SER A 357 19.89 -20.91 1.57
CA SER A 357 19.81 -21.31 2.98
C SER A 357 19.18 -20.27 3.91
N ARG A 358 19.31 -18.97 3.59
CA ARG A 358 18.68 -17.88 4.35
C ARG A 358 17.16 -18.06 4.49
N TYR A 359 16.47 -18.54 3.45
CA TYR A 359 15.00 -18.57 3.43
C TYR A 359 14.39 -19.66 4.32
N TYR A 360 15.17 -20.61 4.83
CA TYR A 360 14.67 -21.73 5.66
C TYR A 360 13.80 -21.25 6.84
N TYR A 361 14.14 -20.09 7.42
CA TYR A 361 13.41 -19.45 8.52
C TYR A 361 12.62 -18.20 8.12
N GLN A 362 12.34 -17.98 6.83
CA GLN A 362 11.64 -16.76 6.38
C GLN A 362 10.23 -16.62 6.96
N HIS A 363 9.52 -17.73 7.11
CA HIS A 363 8.23 -17.79 7.80
C HIS A 363 8.27 -17.27 9.26
N ILE A 364 9.46 -17.09 9.84
CA ILE A 364 9.69 -16.43 11.13
C ILE A 364 10.17 -14.98 10.92
N TYR A 365 11.26 -14.75 10.18
CA TYR A 365 11.84 -13.40 10.10
C TYR A 365 11.03 -12.40 9.28
N LEU A 366 10.20 -12.85 8.33
CA LEU A 366 9.35 -11.98 7.52
C LEU A 366 8.31 -11.23 8.38
N VAL A 367 7.78 -11.89 9.42
CA VAL A 367 6.89 -11.28 10.42
C VAL A 367 7.52 -10.02 11.02
N PHE A 368 8.82 -10.06 11.33
CA PHE A 368 9.56 -8.91 11.86
C PHE A 368 9.92 -7.88 10.77
N LEU A 369 10.24 -8.32 9.55
CA LEU A 369 10.53 -7.39 8.44
C LEU A 369 9.30 -6.61 7.98
N TYR A 370 8.08 -7.17 8.10
CA TYR A 370 6.83 -6.48 7.78
C TYR A 370 6.63 -5.21 8.61
N CYS A 371 7.06 -5.19 9.88
CA CYS A 371 7.05 -4.01 10.75
C CYS A 371 7.85 -2.82 10.16
N PHE A 372 8.92 -3.08 9.40
CA PHE A 372 9.80 -2.04 8.85
C PHE A 372 9.34 -1.49 7.49
N VAL A 373 8.25 -2.01 6.91
CA VAL A 373 7.80 -1.61 5.57
C VAL A 373 7.43 -0.12 5.52
N GLY A 374 6.89 0.47 6.58
CA GLY A 374 6.60 1.90 6.63
C GLY A 374 7.84 2.78 6.53
N MET A 375 8.90 2.41 7.26
CA MET A 375 10.19 3.08 7.14
C MET A 375 10.78 2.92 5.74
N LYS A 376 10.69 1.71 5.13
CA LYS A 376 11.05 1.50 3.72
C LYS A 376 10.28 2.44 2.81
N LYS A 377 8.93 2.48 2.88
CA LYS A 377 8.09 3.32 2.02
C LYS A 377 8.44 4.81 2.13
N ARG A 378 8.55 5.34 3.35
CA ARG A 378 8.85 6.77 3.55
C ARG A 378 10.23 7.21 3.05
N ILE A 379 11.20 6.29 2.96
CA ILE A 379 12.52 6.49 2.34
C ILE A 379 12.43 6.32 0.82
N GLN A 380 11.78 5.23 0.37
CA GLN A 380 11.54 4.88 -1.03
C GLN A 380 10.85 6.02 -1.79
N ASP A 381 9.94 6.76 -1.14
CA ASP A 381 9.31 7.97 -1.67
C ASP A 381 10.31 9.02 -2.19
N PHE A 382 11.37 9.33 -1.41
CA PHE A 382 12.36 10.34 -1.81
C PHE A 382 13.23 9.83 -2.96
N ILE A 383 13.57 8.54 -2.94
CA ILE A 383 14.33 7.88 -4.02
C ILE A 383 13.49 7.90 -5.31
N ALA A 384 12.21 7.54 -5.23
CA ALA A 384 11.31 7.46 -6.37
C ALA A 384 10.99 8.82 -7.00
N VAL A 385 10.79 9.86 -6.18
CA VAL A 385 10.62 11.25 -6.66
C VAL A 385 11.91 11.80 -7.28
N TYR A 386 13.08 11.47 -6.73
CA TYR A 386 14.37 11.90 -7.28
C TYR A 386 14.73 11.18 -8.60
N GLN A 387 14.49 9.87 -8.68
CA GLN A 387 14.82 9.04 -9.86
C GLN A 387 13.73 9.05 -10.94
N LEU A 388 12.52 9.56 -10.64
CA LEU A 388 11.32 9.42 -11.46
C LEU A 388 11.01 7.96 -11.84
N LYS A 389 11.33 7.02 -10.94
CA LYS A 389 11.10 5.59 -11.09
C LYS A 389 10.89 4.95 -9.73
N ASN A 390 9.84 4.15 -9.58
CA ASN A 390 9.53 3.41 -8.37
C ASN A 390 9.60 1.90 -8.64
N LEU A 391 10.71 1.27 -8.23
CA LEU A 391 11.02 -0.13 -8.52
C LEU A 391 11.01 -0.41 -10.03
N SER A 392 10.08 -1.21 -10.53
CA SER A 392 9.85 -1.48 -11.96
C SER A 392 9.29 -0.26 -12.71
N ILE A 393 8.36 0.48 -12.10
CA ILE A 393 7.47 1.43 -12.79
C ILE A 393 8.09 2.83 -12.92
N ARG A 394 8.10 3.37 -14.15
CA ARG A 394 8.45 4.77 -14.44
C ARG A 394 7.38 5.74 -13.92
N MET A 395 7.80 6.74 -13.17
CA MET A 395 6.95 7.81 -12.65
C MET A 395 6.98 9.04 -13.56
N ASN A 396 5.85 9.73 -13.66
CA ASN A 396 5.80 11.01 -14.35
C ASN A 396 6.27 12.16 -13.44
N PRO A 397 6.89 13.21 -13.99
CA PRO A 397 7.34 14.38 -13.22
C PRO A 397 6.20 15.08 -12.49
N LEU A 398 6.37 15.34 -11.19
CA LEU A 398 5.34 15.96 -10.35
C LEU A 398 5.01 17.37 -10.86
N THR A 399 3.71 17.71 -10.89
CA THR A 399 3.26 19.09 -11.03
C THR A 399 3.61 19.90 -9.77
N HIS A 400 3.65 21.23 -9.86
CA HIS A 400 3.92 22.09 -8.70
C HIS A 400 2.98 21.79 -7.52
N SER A 401 1.69 21.57 -7.78
CA SER A 401 0.71 21.22 -6.76
C SER A 401 0.99 19.86 -6.09
N GLN A 402 1.39 18.85 -6.86
CA GLN A 402 1.77 17.53 -6.33
C GLN A 402 3.05 17.62 -5.50
N MET A 403 4.05 18.40 -5.94
CA MET A 403 5.28 18.66 -5.20
C MET A 403 5.02 19.43 -3.89
N THR A 404 4.10 20.40 -3.89
CA THR A 404 3.67 21.07 -2.66
C THR A 404 3.02 20.09 -1.68
N ILE A 405 2.11 19.22 -2.14
CA ILE A 405 1.48 18.19 -1.28
C ILE A 405 2.55 17.25 -0.71
N PHE A 406 3.50 16.79 -1.53
CA PHE A 406 4.60 15.94 -1.09
C PHE A 406 5.44 16.59 0.03
N ILE A 407 5.92 17.81 -0.19
CA ILE A 407 6.79 18.51 0.79
C ILE A 407 6.01 18.84 2.06
N VAL A 408 4.78 19.35 1.95
CA VAL A 408 3.93 19.70 3.10
C VAL A 408 3.54 18.45 3.89
N GLY A 409 3.16 17.35 3.24
CA GLY A 409 2.81 16.10 3.91
C GLY A 409 3.96 15.54 4.74
N LYS A 410 5.18 15.50 4.18
CA LYS A 410 6.40 15.11 4.92
C LYS A 410 6.66 16.02 6.12
N PHE A 411 6.55 17.34 5.93
CA PHE A 411 6.76 18.33 7.00
C PHE A 411 5.71 18.21 8.13
N VAL A 412 4.43 18.11 7.79
CA VAL A 412 3.32 17.95 8.74
C VAL A 412 3.47 16.64 9.51
N TYR A 413 3.75 15.52 8.83
CA TYR A 413 3.97 14.23 9.47
C TYR A 413 5.09 14.28 10.53
N ILE A 414 6.25 14.84 10.17
CA ILE A 414 7.39 15.02 11.09
C ILE A 414 7.02 15.98 12.23
N THR A 415 6.29 17.05 11.94
CA THR A 415 5.90 18.05 12.94
C THR A 415 4.92 17.46 13.97
N CYS A 416 3.87 16.76 13.54
CA CYS A 416 2.84 16.21 14.41
C CYS A 416 3.27 14.96 15.19
N HIS A 417 4.13 14.10 14.62
CA HIS A 417 4.54 12.85 15.27
C HIS A 417 5.91 12.91 15.95
N LEU A 418 6.81 13.85 15.58
CA LEU A 418 8.13 13.98 16.20
C LEU A 418 8.33 15.32 16.91
N LEU A 419 8.16 16.46 16.22
CA LEU A 419 8.59 17.76 16.76
C LEU A 419 7.67 18.29 17.88
N LEU A 420 6.36 18.36 17.65
CA LEU A 420 5.40 18.84 18.65
C LEU A 420 5.34 17.92 19.89
N PRO A 421 5.33 16.58 19.78
CA PRO A 421 5.43 15.69 20.94
C PRO A 421 6.75 15.87 21.73
N SER A 422 7.84 16.23 21.05
CA SER A 422 9.14 16.48 21.70
C SER A 422 9.18 17.73 22.59
N LEU A 423 8.13 18.57 22.56
CA LEU A 423 7.95 19.67 23.49
C LEU A 423 7.45 19.20 24.88
N TYR A 424 6.87 17.99 24.95
CA TYR A 424 6.22 17.45 26.15
C TYR A 424 6.86 16.14 26.65
N MET A 425 7.55 15.40 25.76
CA MET A 425 8.13 14.08 26.01
C MET A 425 9.54 14.01 25.42
N PRO A 426 10.54 13.41 26.08
CA PRO A 426 11.89 13.31 25.52
C PRO A 426 11.93 12.63 24.15
N LEU A 427 12.61 13.24 23.18
CA LEU A 427 12.68 12.78 21.78
C LEU A 427 12.96 11.27 21.61
N PRO A 428 13.87 10.61 22.37
CA PRO A 428 14.05 9.16 22.26
C PRO A 428 12.77 8.35 22.53
N LEU A 429 11.96 8.78 23.52
CA LEU A 429 10.71 8.13 23.88
C LEU A 429 9.58 8.45 22.88
N VAL A 430 9.57 9.67 22.31
CA VAL A 430 8.72 10.00 21.15
C VAL A 430 9.00 9.04 20.00
N VAL A 431 10.27 8.89 19.63
CA VAL A 431 10.69 7.95 18.57
C VAL A 431 10.33 6.50 18.93
N THR A 432 10.47 6.07 20.18
CA THR A 432 10.02 4.73 20.62
C THR A 432 8.51 4.52 20.42
N PHE A 433 7.66 5.48 20.82
CA PHE A 433 6.21 5.33 20.66
C PHE A 433 5.76 5.42 19.19
N VAL A 434 6.38 6.29 18.37
CA VAL A 434 6.13 6.33 16.92
C VAL A 434 6.52 5.00 16.28
N LEU A 435 7.72 4.46 16.57
CA LEU A 435 8.15 3.17 16.03
C LEU A 435 7.26 2.01 16.47
N LEU A 436 6.83 1.99 17.74
CA LEU A 436 5.91 0.97 18.25
C LEU A 436 4.58 0.94 17.48
N GLY A 437 3.93 2.10 17.32
CA GLY A 437 2.66 2.19 16.60
C GLY A 437 2.82 1.97 15.10
N ASP A 438 3.90 2.48 14.48
CA ASP A 438 4.20 2.25 13.07
C ASP A 438 4.44 0.75 12.80
N PHE A 439 5.22 0.06 13.64
CA PHE A 439 5.43 -1.39 13.52
C PHE A 439 4.12 -2.18 13.57
N ILE A 440 3.19 -1.82 14.47
CA ILE A 440 1.84 -2.41 14.51
C ILE A 440 1.04 -2.08 13.24
N ALA A 441 1.10 -0.83 12.77
CA ALA A 441 0.36 -0.39 11.59
C ALA A 441 0.78 -1.11 10.31
N TRP A 442 2.09 -1.25 10.09
CA TRP A 442 2.66 -1.89 8.91
C TRP A 442 2.66 -3.41 9.00
N TYR A 443 2.83 -4.01 10.19
CA TYR A 443 2.57 -5.43 10.36
C TYR A 443 1.12 -5.78 9.96
N TRP A 444 0.13 -5.01 10.43
CA TRP A 444 -1.29 -5.26 10.10
C TRP A 444 -1.59 -5.06 8.61
N LEU A 445 -1.13 -3.95 8.01
CA LEU A 445 -1.33 -3.66 6.58
C LEU A 445 -0.70 -4.75 5.69
N VAL A 446 0.52 -5.16 6.03
CA VAL A 446 1.29 -6.09 5.20
C VAL A 446 0.78 -7.51 5.39
N ILE A 447 0.43 -7.97 6.60
CA ILE A 447 -0.11 -9.33 6.73
C ILE A 447 -1.44 -9.46 5.97
N ILE A 448 -2.37 -8.51 6.13
CA ILE A 448 -3.69 -8.49 5.48
C ILE A 448 -3.61 -8.57 3.94
N THR A 449 -2.65 -7.86 3.33
CA THR A 449 -2.44 -7.81 1.87
C THR A 449 -1.53 -8.92 1.34
N GLN A 450 -0.59 -9.46 2.14
CA GLN A 450 0.20 -10.62 1.72
C GLN A 450 -0.61 -11.93 1.75
N LEU A 451 -1.72 -11.99 2.50
CA LEU A 451 -2.66 -13.13 2.43
C LEU A 451 -3.31 -13.29 1.05
N THR A 452 -3.43 -12.23 0.24
CA THR A 452 -4.16 -12.27 -1.04
C THR A 452 -3.26 -12.63 -2.22
N HIS A 453 -1.99 -12.26 -2.17
CA HIS A 453 -1.03 -12.40 -3.29
C HIS A 453 0.12 -13.38 -3.04
N VAL A 454 0.44 -13.71 -1.78
CA VAL A 454 1.54 -14.64 -1.44
C VAL A 454 0.95 -15.90 -0.82
N SER A 455 0.39 -16.74 -1.69
CA SER A 455 -0.25 -18.02 -1.36
C SER A 455 0.27 -19.15 -2.26
N ALA A 456 0.10 -20.39 -1.83
CA ALA A 456 0.33 -21.57 -2.67
C ALA A 456 -0.74 -21.73 -3.76
N ASP A 457 -1.90 -21.08 -3.60
CA ASP A 457 -3.07 -21.28 -4.45
C ASP A 457 -3.05 -20.37 -5.71
N VAL A 458 -2.29 -19.26 -5.70
CA VAL A 458 -2.25 -18.24 -6.78
C VAL A 458 -1.14 -18.50 -7.79
N ILE A 459 -1.34 -18.03 -9.04
CA ILE A 459 -0.32 -18.11 -10.09
C ILE A 459 0.61 -16.88 -10.11
N TRP A 460 1.75 -17.06 -10.78
CA TRP A 460 2.77 -16.04 -11.04
C TRP A 460 3.08 -16.05 -12.54
N PRO A 461 2.38 -15.23 -13.35
CA PRO A 461 2.52 -15.25 -14.80
C PRO A 461 3.81 -14.55 -15.25
N GLU A 462 4.58 -15.22 -16.10
CA GLU A 462 5.78 -14.66 -16.73
C GLU A 462 5.46 -14.32 -18.22
N PRO A 463 5.86 -13.14 -18.72
CA PRO A 463 5.58 -12.74 -20.11
C PRO A 463 6.46 -13.49 -21.12
N ASP A 464 6.01 -13.54 -22.38
CA ASP A 464 6.82 -14.06 -23.47
C ASP A 464 7.95 -13.10 -23.90
N LYS A 465 8.74 -13.50 -24.91
CA LYS A 465 9.87 -12.72 -25.44
C LYS A 465 9.48 -11.37 -26.08
N ASN A 466 8.18 -11.13 -26.30
CA ASN A 466 7.62 -9.93 -26.91
C ASN A 466 6.89 -9.05 -25.87
N ASN A 467 7.05 -9.33 -24.57
CA ASN A 467 6.25 -8.75 -23.49
C ASN A 467 4.73 -9.05 -23.61
N TYR A 468 4.33 -10.20 -24.16
CA TYR A 468 2.93 -10.62 -24.25
C TYR A 468 2.60 -11.73 -23.26
N ILE A 469 1.47 -11.59 -22.55
CA ILE A 469 0.90 -12.60 -21.65
C ILE A 469 -0.39 -13.13 -22.29
N ASP A 470 -0.40 -14.41 -22.68
CA ASP A 470 -1.52 -15.03 -23.40
C ASP A 470 -2.66 -15.49 -22.47
N MET A 471 -3.13 -14.57 -21.63
CA MET A 471 -4.26 -14.72 -20.72
C MET A 471 -5.10 -13.44 -20.75
N ASP A 472 -6.41 -13.56 -20.61
CA ASP A 472 -7.29 -12.41 -20.45
C ASP A 472 -6.95 -11.67 -19.15
N TRP A 473 -6.92 -10.34 -19.16
CA TRP A 473 -6.54 -9.57 -17.97
C TRP A 473 -7.47 -9.86 -16.76
N ALA A 474 -8.77 -10.04 -16.95
CA ALA A 474 -9.69 -10.38 -15.86
C ALA A 474 -9.50 -11.81 -15.35
N GLU A 475 -9.19 -12.77 -16.23
CA GLU A 475 -8.79 -14.13 -15.80
C GLU A 475 -7.50 -14.10 -14.98
N LEU A 476 -6.53 -13.27 -15.39
CA LEU A 476 -5.28 -13.07 -14.68
C LEU A 476 -5.52 -12.48 -13.29
N GLN A 477 -6.42 -11.50 -13.14
CA GLN A 477 -6.79 -10.97 -11.81
C GLN A 477 -7.42 -12.04 -10.88
N VAL A 478 -8.25 -12.93 -11.43
CA VAL A 478 -8.86 -14.04 -10.66
C VAL A 478 -7.84 -15.13 -10.30
N ALA A 479 -6.85 -15.39 -11.15
CA ALA A 479 -5.85 -16.44 -10.93
C ALA A 479 -4.66 -16.00 -10.05
N THR A 480 -4.32 -14.71 -10.04
CA THR A 480 -3.20 -14.12 -9.27
C THR A 480 -3.58 -13.68 -7.86
N SER A 481 -4.88 -13.57 -7.57
CA SER A 481 -5.42 -13.16 -6.26
C SER A 481 -6.15 -14.32 -5.57
N GLN A 482 -6.16 -14.32 -4.24
CA GLN A 482 -7.11 -15.12 -3.44
C GLN A 482 -7.90 -14.26 -2.46
N ASP A 483 -9.17 -14.58 -2.32
CA ASP A 483 -10.08 -13.99 -1.34
C ASP A 483 -10.08 -14.79 -0.03
N TYR A 484 -10.45 -14.15 1.09
CA TYR A 484 -10.67 -14.86 2.35
C TYR A 484 -11.78 -14.24 3.20
N ALA A 485 -12.55 -15.07 3.92
CA ALA A 485 -13.58 -14.64 4.87
C ALA A 485 -14.56 -13.54 4.36
N THR A 486 -14.79 -13.46 3.05
CA THR A 486 -15.51 -12.38 2.33
C THR A 486 -16.92 -12.10 2.81
N ASP A 487 -17.63 -13.12 3.30
CA ASP A 487 -18.96 -12.97 3.88
C ASP A 487 -18.94 -12.53 5.37
N SER A 488 -17.76 -12.26 5.95
CA SER A 488 -17.59 -11.81 7.34
C SER A 488 -17.54 -10.29 7.48
N HIS A 489 -18.56 -9.69 8.09
CA HIS A 489 -18.59 -8.26 8.42
C HIS A 489 -17.39 -7.80 9.26
N PHE A 490 -16.86 -8.65 10.15
CA PHE A 490 -15.67 -8.32 10.95
C PHE A 490 -14.43 -8.16 10.08
N TRP A 491 -14.14 -9.13 9.20
CA TRP A 491 -12.96 -9.05 8.34
C TRP A 491 -13.10 -7.97 7.28
N ASN A 492 -14.28 -7.82 6.67
CA ASN A 492 -14.58 -6.71 5.75
C ASN A 492 -14.38 -5.33 6.43
N PHE A 493 -14.60 -5.21 7.75
CA PHE A 493 -14.19 -4.01 8.49
C PHE A 493 -12.66 -3.98 8.69
N ALA A 494 -12.11 -5.00 9.34
CA ALA A 494 -10.74 -5.02 9.86
C ALA A 494 -9.62 -5.03 8.79
N SER A 495 -9.92 -5.43 7.56
CA SER A 495 -9.00 -5.40 6.41
C SER A 495 -9.18 -4.20 5.47
N GLY A 496 -10.20 -3.35 5.68
CA GLY A 496 -10.66 -2.40 4.65
C GLY A 496 -11.31 -3.09 3.44
N ALA A 497 -11.98 -4.23 3.68
CA ALA A 497 -12.53 -5.15 2.68
C ALA A 497 -11.54 -5.73 1.64
N LEU A 498 -10.23 -5.48 1.78
CA LEU A 498 -9.14 -6.10 0.98
C LEU A 498 -9.10 -7.64 1.05
N ASN A 499 -9.87 -8.26 1.93
CA ASN A 499 -10.10 -9.70 1.93
C ASN A 499 -11.01 -10.17 0.75
N ASN A 500 -11.50 -9.23 -0.07
CA ASN A 500 -12.24 -9.40 -1.34
C ASN A 500 -11.36 -8.97 -2.53
N GLN A 501 -10.08 -9.38 -2.54
CA GLN A 501 -9.06 -8.88 -3.46
C GLN A 501 -9.42 -9.08 -4.94
N ILE A 502 -10.08 -10.19 -5.30
CA ILE A 502 -10.47 -10.47 -6.69
C ILE A 502 -11.48 -9.42 -7.18
N ALA A 503 -12.49 -9.08 -6.37
CA ALA A 503 -13.47 -8.05 -6.72
C ALA A 503 -12.85 -6.65 -6.77
N HIS A 504 -11.92 -6.36 -5.85
CA HIS A 504 -11.16 -5.13 -5.82
C HIS A 504 -10.26 -4.96 -7.07
N HIS A 505 -9.57 -6.00 -7.50
CA HIS A 505 -8.67 -5.97 -8.66
C HIS A 505 -9.41 -5.83 -9.99
N LEU A 506 -10.53 -6.51 -10.16
CA LEU A 506 -11.38 -6.40 -11.36
C LEU A 506 -12.07 -5.04 -11.47
N PHE A 507 -12.38 -4.39 -10.34
CA PHE A 507 -13.18 -3.17 -10.29
C PHE A 507 -12.60 -2.11 -9.34
N PRO A 508 -11.36 -1.63 -9.55
CA PRO A 508 -10.70 -0.70 -8.63
C PRO A 508 -11.46 0.62 -8.46
N GLY A 509 -12.19 1.07 -9.50
CA GLY A 509 -13.06 2.24 -9.44
C GLY A 509 -14.35 2.09 -8.62
N VAL A 510 -14.56 0.95 -7.93
CA VAL A 510 -15.68 0.70 -7.01
C VAL A 510 -15.21 0.86 -5.57
N LEU A 511 -16.02 1.49 -4.73
CA LEU A 511 -15.71 1.72 -3.32
C LEU A 511 -15.84 0.43 -2.49
N GLN A 512 -14.93 0.21 -1.54
CA GLN A 512 -14.77 -1.06 -0.82
C GLN A 512 -16.00 -1.56 -0.05
N CYS A 513 -16.89 -0.64 0.36
CA CYS A 513 -18.11 -1.02 1.09
C CYS A 513 -19.06 -1.87 0.22
N HIS A 514 -18.93 -1.79 -1.11
CA HIS A 514 -19.71 -2.55 -2.08
C HIS A 514 -19.07 -3.89 -2.47
N TYR A 515 -17.77 -4.12 -2.17
CA TYR A 515 -17.06 -5.33 -2.58
C TYR A 515 -17.79 -6.62 -2.18
N PRO A 516 -18.33 -6.82 -0.96
CA PRO A 516 -19.01 -8.08 -0.61
C PRO A 516 -20.24 -8.40 -1.49
N GLY A 517 -20.84 -7.42 -2.16
CA GLY A 517 -21.86 -7.63 -3.19
C GLY A 517 -21.23 -8.01 -4.54
N VAL A 518 -20.23 -7.23 -4.99
CA VAL A 518 -19.49 -7.49 -6.25
C VAL A 518 -18.83 -8.86 -6.24
N THR A 519 -18.21 -9.27 -5.13
CA THR A 519 -17.59 -10.59 -4.94
C THR A 519 -18.53 -11.75 -5.23
N ARG A 520 -19.83 -11.61 -4.92
CA ARG A 520 -20.84 -12.65 -5.20
C ARG A 520 -21.10 -12.76 -6.71
N VAL A 521 -21.32 -11.63 -7.37
CA VAL A 521 -21.50 -11.54 -8.83
C VAL A 521 -20.28 -12.08 -9.59
N VAL A 522 -19.07 -11.77 -9.12
CA VAL A 522 -17.81 -12.31 -9.67
C VAL A 522 -17.75 -13.82 -9.46
N ARG A 523 -17.93 -14.31 -8.24
CA ARG A 523 -17.87 -15.74 -7.88
C ARG A 523 -18.87 -16.60 -8.66
N GLU A 524 -20.10 -16.09 -8.85
CA GLU A 524 -21.13 -16.73 -9.67
C GLU A 524 -20.72 -16.79 -11.14
N THR A 525 -20.13 -15.71 -11.67
CA THR A 525 -19.67 -15.66 -13.06
C THR A 525 -18.44 -16.54 -13.30
N CYS A 526 -17.47 -16.57 -12.38
CA CYS A 526 -16.33 -17.50 -12.46
C CYS A 526 -16.81 -18.96 -12.49
N ARG A 527 -17.80 -19.32 -11.65
CA ARG A 527 -18.39 -20.68 -11.63
C ARG A 527 -19.03 -21.07 -12.97
N GLU A 528 -19.67 -20.13 -13.65
CA GLU A 528 -20.33 -20.35 -14.94
C GLU A 528 -19.33 -20.54 -16.09
N PHE A 529 -18.26 -19.75 -16.10
CA PHE A 529 -17.17 -19.85 -17.08
C PHE A 529 -16.10 -20.91 -16.72
N ASN A 530 -16.34 -21.72 -15.68
CA ASN A 530 -15.42 -22.74 -15.17
C ASN A 530 -14.02 -22.20 -14.79
N ILE A 531 -13.97 -20.95 -14.29
CA ILE A 531 -12.77 -20.28 -13.78
C ILE A 531 -12.69 -20.50 -12.26
N GLU A 532 -11.50 -20.86 -11.77
CA GLU A 532 -11.27 -21.19 -10.38
C GLU A 532 -11.22 -19.94 -9.47
N PHE A 533 -12.34 -19.64 -8.82
CA PHE A 533 -12.44 -18.58 -7.81
C PHE A 533 -11.78 -19.00 -6.49
N ARG A 534 -10.58 -18.47 -6.24
CA ARG A 534 -9.75 -18.78 -5.06
C ARG A 534 -10.31 -18.14 -3.79
N HIS A 535 -10.87 -18.95 -2.88
CA HIS A 535 -11.44 -18.46 -1.61
C HIS A 535 -11.07 -19.35 -0.42
N THR A 536 -10.60 -18.73 0.66
CA THR A 536 -10.38 -19.41 1.95
C THR A 536 -11.42 -18.91 2.99
N PRO A 537 -12.37 -19.75 3.46
CA PRO A 537 -13.49 -19.28 4.29
C PRO A 537 -13.12 -18.59 5.62
N SER A 538 -11.92 -18.87 6.16
CA SER A 538 -11.43 -18.27 7.41
C SER A 538 -10.14 -17.49 7.21
N ALA A 539 -10.10 -16.24 7.70
CA ALA A 539 -8.88 -15.44 7.68
C ALA A 539 -7.74 -16.09 8.48
N TRP A 540 -8.05 -16.79 9.58
CA TRP A 540 -7.06 -17.55 10.35
C TRP A 540 -6.52 -18.76 9.57
N GLU A 541 -7.32 -19.32 8.67
CA GLU A 541 -6.84 -20.36 7.75
C GLU A 541 -5.97 -19.77 6.64
N ALA A 542 -6.33 -18.62 6.08
CA ALA A 542 -5.49 -17.89 5.12
C ALA A 542 -4.12 -17.49 5.74
N MET A 543 -4.10 -17.02 7.00
CA MET A 543 -2.86 -16.76 7.74
C MET A 543 -2.00 -18.01 7.91
N LYS A 544 -2.60 -19.15 8.29
CA LYS A 544 -1.89 -20.44 8.37
C LYS A 544 -1.36 -20.89 7.00
N LYS A 545 -2.17 -20.80 5.93
CA LYS A 545 -1.76 -21.11 4.55
C LYS A 545 -0.54 -20.28 4.13
N HIS A 546 -0.59 -18.97 4.34
CA HIS A 546 0.49 -18.04 4.01
C HIS A 546 1.81 -18.37 4.75
N VAL A 547 1.76 -18.54 6.07
CA VAL A 547 2.94 -18.90 6.88
C VAL A 547 3.49 -20.29 6.49
N TYR A 548 2.62 -21.26 6.19
CA TYR A 548 3.01 -22.60 5.76
C TYR A 548 3.60 -22.62 4.34
N PHE A 549 3.06 -21.82 3.42
CA PHE A 549 3.59 -21.60 2.08
C PHE A 549 5.00 -20.99 2.15
N LEU A 550 5.17 -19.87 2.87
CA LEU A 550 6.48 -19.26 3.11
C LEU A 550 7.48 -20.24 3.74
N LYS A 551 7.02 -21.18 4.58
CA LYS A 551 7.85 -22.24 5.14
C LYS A 551 8.26 -23.27 4.09
N ARG A 552 7.32 -23.88 3.37
CA ARG A 552 7.62 -24.88 2.32
C ARG A 552 8.54 -24.31 1.26
N LEU A 553 8.23 -23.10 0.79
CA LEU A 553 9.01 -22.34 -0.19
C LEU A 553 10.39 -21.95 0.35
N GLY A 554 10.51 -21.60 1.63
CA GLY A 554 11.80 -21.37 2.28
C GLY A 554 12.66 -22.64 2.44
N GLN A 555 12.03 -23.82 2.41
CA GLN A 555 12.66 -25.13 2.60
C GLN A 555 12.86 -25.93 1.31
N GLY A 556 12.37 -25.44 0.14
CA GLY A 556 12.43 -26.17 -1.13
C GLY A 556 11.53 -27.41 -1.17
N THR A 557 10.41 -27.38 -0.44
CA THR A 557 9.44 -28.48 -0.34
C THR A 557 8.06 -28.08 -0.90
N ASP A 558 8.02 -27.03 -1.73
CA ASP A 558 6.85 -26.31 -2.24
C ASP A 558 6.17 -26.92 -3.47
#